data_AF-A0A6L9F278-F1
#
_entry.id   AF-A0A6L9F278-F1
#
_cell.length_a   1.000
_cell.length_b   1.000
_cell.length_c   1.000
_cell.angle_alpha   90.00
_cell.angle_beta   90.00
_cell.angle_gamma   90.00
#
_symmetry.space_group_name_H-M   'P 1'
#
loop_
_entity.id
_entity.type
_entity.pdbx_description
1 polymer ?
#
loop_
_entity_poly.entity_id
_entity_poly.type
_entity_poly.pdbx_seq_one_letter_code
_entity_poly.pdbx_strand_id
1 'polypeptide(L)' 'MTDKNLEAIASHLQTAKNRHYATIKLKDINHIFQDATSGLPADYNANETSFSLRALELIVNWLKITL' A
#
# COMPACT_ATOMS: atom_id res chain seq x y z
N MET A 1 1.22 -11.36 9.66
CA MET A 1 0.06 -10.62 10.22
C MET A 1 -0.57 -9.72 9.17
N THR A 2 0.23 -8.98 8.40
CA THR A 2 -0.24 -8.11 7.30
C THR A 2 -1.10 -8.84 6.27
N ASP A 3 -0.75 -10.08 5.90
CA ASP A 3 -1.50 -10.84 4.88
C ASP A 3 -2.92 -11.16 5.33
N LYS A 4 -3.11 -11.59 6.58
CA LYS A 4 -4.44 -11.84 7.15
C LYS A 4 -5.29 -10.57 7.21
N ASN A 5 -4.69 -9.42 7.50
CA ASN A 5 -5.40 -8.14 7.51
C ASN A 5 -5.83 -7.73 6.10
N LEU A 6 -4.95 -7.89 5.11
CA LEU A 6 -5.25 -7.56 3.72
C LEU A 6 -6.37 -8.45 3.16
N GLU A 7 -6.31 -9.76 3.42
CA GLU A 7 -7.36 -10.72 3.07
C GLU A 7 -8.70 -10.37 3.73
N ALA A 8 -8.69 -10.04 5.03
CA ALA A 8 -9.88 -9.63 5.74
C ALA A 8 -10.49 -8.36 5.14
N ILE A 9 -9.68 -7.33 4.83
CA ILE A 9 -10.14 -6.09 4.19
C ILE A 9 -10.79 -6.41 2.84
N ALA A 10 -10.14 -7.22 2.00
CA ALA A 10 -10.67 -7.60 0.69
C ALA A 10 -12.03 -8.32 0.80
N SER A 11 -12.16 -9.25 1.74
CA SER A 11 -13.41 -9.99 2.00
C SER A 11 -14.55 -9.09 2.47
N HIS A 12 -14.28 -8.14 3.36
CA HIS A 12 -15.30 -7.19 3.84
C HIS A 12 -15.71 -6.19 2.75
N LEU A 13 -14.76 -5.69 1.94
CA LEU A 13 -15.07 -4.82 0.81
C LEU A 13 -15.96 -5.53 -0.22
N GLN A 14 -15.68 -6.81 -0.50
CA GLN A 14 -16.49 -7.67 -1.36
C GLN A 14 -17.90 -7.88 -0.79
N THR A 15 -18.00 -8.22 0.50
CA THR A 15 -19.29 -8.43 1.20
C THR A 15 -20.16 -7.17 1.18
N ALA A 16 -19.55 -6.01 1.36
CA ALA A 16 -20.21 -4.70 1.27
C ALA A 16 -20.52 -4.26 -0.17
N LYS A 17 -20.19 -5.08 -1.18
CA LYS A 17 -20.43 -4.81 -2.61
C LYS A 17 -19.76 -3.52 -3.12
N ASN A 18 -18.62 -3.14 -2.56
CA ASN A 18 -17.80 -2.07 -3.11
C ASN A 18 -17.30 -2.49 -4.50
N ARG A 19 -17.48 -1.64 -5.51
CA ARG A 19 -17.14 -1.98 -6.91
C ARG A 19 -15.80 -1.43 -7.37
N HIS A 20 -15.30 -0.40 -6.69
CA HIS A 20 -14.10 0.32 -7.09
C HIS A 20 -13.08 0.28 -5.96
N TYR A 21 -12.39 -0.84 -5.83
CA TYR A 21 -11.31 -1.00 -4.86
C TYR A 21 -10.23 -1.93 -5.41
N ALA A 22 -9.01 -1.79 -4.87
CA ALA A 22 -7.91 -2.72 -5.07
C ALA A 22 -7.20 -2.92 -3.73
N THR A 23 -6.83 -4.16 -3.42
CA THR A 23 -6.01 -4.51 -2.24
C THR A 23 -4.66 -5.01 -2.73
N ILE A 24 -3.59 -4.25 -2.46
CA ILE A 24 -2.25 -4.52 -3.00
C ILE A 24 -1.26 -4.60 -1.82
N LYS A 25 -0.46 -5.66 -1.78
CA LYS A 25 0.66 -5.78 -0.86
C LYS A 25 1.89 -5.11 -1.47
N LEU A 26 2.43 -4.10 -0.78
CA LEU A 26 3.67 -3.44 -1.17
C LEU A 26 4.83 -4.03 -0.36
N LYS A 27 5.70 -4.80 -1.01
CA LYS A 27 6.91 -5.35 -0.39
C LYS A 27 7.97 -4.26 -0.27
N ASP A 28 8.79 -4.28 0.78
CA ASP A 28 9.93 -3.36 0.97
C ASP A 28 9.48 -1.89 1.06
N ILE A 29 8.33 -1.66 1.70
CA ILE A 29 7.72 -0.35 1.96
C ILE A 29 7.35 -0.28 3.44
N ASN A 30 7.63 0.85 4.09
CA ASN A 30 7.23 1.08 5.47
C ASN A 30 5.76 1.55 5.59
N HIS A 31 5.25 1.69 6.81
CA HIS A 31 3.84 2.02 7.05
C HIS A 31 3.44 3.47 6.68
N ILE A 32 4.40 4.32 6.29
CA ILE A 32 4.16 5.68 5.77
C ILE A 32 4.48 5.79 4.27
N PHE A 33 4.53 4.65 3.56
CA PHE A 33 4.72 4.56 2.11
C PHE A 33 6.08 5.02 1.59
N GLN A 34 7.16 4.93 2.37
CA GLN A 34 8.53 5.09 1.86
C GLN A 34 9.16 3.72 1.58
N ASP A 35 10.13 3.68 0.68
CA ASP A 35 10.95 2.49 0.46
C ASP A 35 11.70 2.14 1.76
N ALA A 36 11.78 0.85 2.09
CA ALA A 36 12.35 0.39 3.35
C ALA A 36 12.83 -1.07 3.25
N THR A 37 13.88 -1.40 3.99
CA THR A 37 14.41 -2.78 4.02
C THR A 37 13.79 -3.58 5.15
N SER A 38 13.71 -2.99 6.36
CA SER A 38 13.17 -3.62 7.55
C SER A 38 11.74 -3.16 7.87
N GLY A 39 11.38 -1.95 7.42
CA GLY A 39 10.10 -1.31 7.73
C GLY A 39 10.04 -0.76 9.17
N LEU A 40 11.15 -0.79 9.90
CA LEU A 40 11.27 -0.28 11.26
C LEU A 40 11.57 1.23 11.26
N PRO A 41 11.31 1.94 12.37
CA PRO A 41 11.65 3.36 12.49
C PRO A 41 13.13 3.68 12.27
N ALA A 42 14.03 2.71 12.47
CA ALA A 42 15.45 2.85 12.20
C ALA A 42 15.74 3.18 10.72
N ASP A 43 14.90 2.69 9.79
CA ASP A 43 15.04 2.96 8.35
C ASP A 43 14.75 4.44 8.02
N TYR A 44 14.08 5.20 8.89
CA TYR A 44 13.64 6.56 8.58
C TYR A 44 14.78 7.54 8.40
N ASN A 45 15.84 7.38 9.18
CA ASN A 45 17.00 8.26 9.10
C ASN A 45 17.84 8.03 7.83
N ALA A 46 17.70 6.85 7.21
CA ALA A 46 18.42 6.47 6.00
C ALA A 46 17.63 6.79 4.71
N ASN A 47 16.34 7.11 4.83
CA ASN A 47 15.48 7.35 3.68
C ASN A 47 15.60 8.79 3.17
N GLU A 48 16.04 8.93 1.92
CA GLU A 48 16.14 10.23 1.24
C GLU A 48 14.80 10.67 0.62
N THR A 49 13.86 9.74 0.45
CA THR A 49 12.55 10.01 -0.17
C THR A 49 11.46 10.18 0.87
N SER A 50 10.60 11.19 0.68
CA SER A 50 9.42 11.40 1.53
C SER A 50 8.27 10.41 1.23
N PHE A 51 8.26 9.82 0.03
CA PHE A 51 7.25 8.86 -0.41
C PHE A 51 7.81 8.00 -1.55
N SER A 52 7.42 6.73 -1.63
CA SER A 52 7.84 5.80 -2.67
C SER A 52 7.18 6.12 -4.00
N LEU A 53 7.99 6.36 -5.04
CA LEU A 53 7.50 6.61 -6.39
C LEU A 53 6.60 5.47 -6.88
N ARG A 54 6.98 4.21 -6.58
CA ARG A 54 6.20 3.03 -6.94
C ARG A 54 4.81 3.04 -6.30
N ALA A 55 4.70 3.48 -5.05
CA ALA A 55 3.41 3.60 -4.38
C ALA A 55 2.55 4.69 -5.03
N LEU A 56 3.13 5.84 -5.41
CA LEU A 56 2.42 6.90 -6.14
C LEU A 56 1.93 6.42 -7.51
N GLU A 57 2.77 5.71 -8.26
CA GLU A 57 2.41 5.18 -9.57
C GLU A 57 1.20 4.23 -9.48
N LEU A 58 1.16 3.37 -8.46
CA LEU A 58 0.01 2.49 -8.24
C LEU A 58 -1.28 3.27 -7.95
N ILE A 59 -1.21 4.31 -7.12
CA ILE A 59 -2.37 5.17 -6.81
C ILE A 59 -2.83 5.91 -8.07
N VAL A 60 -1.91 6.52 -8.81
CA VAL A 60 -2.20 7.25 -10.05
C VAL A 60 -2.80 6.33 -11.10
N ASN A 61 -2.24 5.14 -11.29
CA ASN A 61 -2.76 4.17 -12.25
C ASN A 61 -4.13 3.64 -11.85
N TRP A 62 -4.37 3.44 -10.55
CA TRP A 62 -5.70 3.09 -10.06
C TRP A 62 -6.70 4.20 -10.40
N LEU A 63 -6.40 5.46 -10.04
CA LEU A 63 -7.26 6.60 -10.34
C LEU A 63 -7.60 6.73 -11.82
N LYS A 64 -6.64 6.49 -12.73
CA LYS A 64 -6.86 6.55 -14.18
C LYS A 64 -7.85 5.49 -14.70
N ILE A 65 -8.06 4.40 -13.97
CA ILE A 65 -8.94 3.29 -14.36
C ILE A 65 -10.30 3.41 -13.66
N THR A 66 -10.36 4.08 -12.51
CA THR A 66 -11.60 4.28 -11.74
C THR A 66 -12.30 5.62 -11.96
N LEU A 67 -11.61 6.64 -12.47
CA LEU A 67 -12.21 7.91 -12.93
C LEU A 67 -12.51 7.85 -14.44
#